data_AF-A0AAP5UTY3-F1
#
_entry.id   AF-A0AAP5UTY3-F1
#
_cell.length_a   1.000
_cell.length_b   1.000
_cell.length_c   1.000
_cell.angle_alpha   90.00
_cell.angle_beta   90.00
_cell.angle_gamma   90.00
#
_symmetry.space_group_name_H-M   'P 1'
#
loop_
_entity.id
_entity.type
_entity.pdbx_description
1 polymer ?
#
loop_
_entity_poly.entity_id
_entity_poly.type
_entity_poly.pdbx_seq_one_letter_code
_entity_poly.pdbx_strand_id
1 'polypeptide(L)'
;MILLGKGAPLTAPGFTSVCTQLGVGAAEVWALAFTEADYPYSGFWADRRPQILYEQHIFSRLTNGIYDKQAPDISNPKQGNYGASGDNQYIRLRKAMDLNVDAAVQSASWGIGQVLGENYEAVGASSPEDFVSKMLASEDQQLLAAANEILSHKTVSVSGFLATHDWPNFAYYYNGSNYAASGYDKHLSSWYAKFSTGALPDIRVRAAQIYLMYLGYNPNVIDGIWGPRTASAVSAFQKDMGDPVTGQIDDPTLQQLINANA
;
A
#
# COMPACT_ATOMS: atom_id res chain seq x y z
N MET A 1 -17.16 1.40 12.10
CA MET A 1 -16.43 0.67 11.06
C MET A 1 -15.18 0.02 11.68
N ILE A 2 -14.97 -1.29 11.44
CA ILE A 2 -13.79 -2.03 11.91
C ILE A 2 -12.67 -1.84 10.87
N LEU A 3 -11.47 -1.42 11.29
CA LEU A 3 -10.33 -1.14 10.42
C LEU A 3 -9.33 -2.30 10.33
N LEU A 4 -9.84 -3.53 10.45
CA LEU A 4 -9.05 -4.75 10.43
C LEU A 4 -9.68 -5.71 9.44
N GLY A 5 -8.88 -6.22 8.50
CA GLY A 5 -9.30 -7.17 7.49
C GLY A 5 -8.34 -8.35 7.39
N LYS A 6 -8.46 -9.11 6.30
CA LYS A 6 -7.59 -10.27 6.05
C LYS A 6 -6.13 -9.88 5.86
N GLY A 7 -5.87 -8.70 5.27
CA GLY A 7 -4.51 -8.26 5.00
C GLY A 7 -3.79 -9.15 4.00
N ALA A 8 -4.50 -9.71 3.01
CA ALA A 8 -3.91 -10.73 2.15
C ALA A 8 -2.80 -10.15 1.25
N PRO A 9 -1.64 -10.82 1.12
CA PRO A 9 -0.57 -10.41 0.23
C PRO A 9 -0.99 -10.33 -1.23
N LEU A 10 -0.22 -9.56 -2.01
CA LEU A 10 -0.32 -9.47 -3.46
C LEU A 10 -0.12 -10.85 -4.10
N THR A 11 -0.97 -11.19 -5.06
CA THR A 11 -0.95 -12.46 -5.80
C THR A 11 -0.39 -12.28 -7.20
N ALA A 12 0.10 -13.36 -7.81
CA ALA A 12 0.63 -13.29 -9.17
C ALA A 12 -0.47 -12.91 -10.20
N PRO A 13 -1.70 -13.45 -10.12
CA PRO A 13 -2.80 -12.98 -10.96
C PRO A 13 -3.16 -11.51 -10.73
N GLY A 14 -3.23 -11.05 -9.48
CA GLY A 14 -3.53 -9.66 -9.15
C GLY A 14 -2.49 -8.69 -9.72
N PHE A 15 -1.20 -8.99 -9.51
CA PHE A 15 -0.11 -8.22 -10.08
C PHE A 15 -0.12 -8.21 -11.62
N THR A 16 -0.33 -9.37 -12.24
CA THR A 16 -0.36 -9.50 -13.71
C THR A 16 -1.53 -8.72 -14.31
N SER A 17 -2.69 -8.75 -13.64
CA SER A 17 -3.86 -7.96 -14.04
C SER A 17 -3.53 -6.47 -14.08
N VAL A 18 -2.84 -5.95 -13.07
CA VAL A 18 -2.43 -4.54 -13.02
C VAL A 18 -1.44 -4.18 -14.13
N CYS A 19 -0.39 -4.99 -14.32
CA CYS A 19 0.56 -4.79 -15.44
C CYS A 19 -0.17 -4.71 -16.79
N THR A 20 -1.11 -5.64 -17.01
CA THR A 20 -1.90 -5.70 -18.25
C THR A 20 -2.80 -4.49 -18.40
N GLN A 21 -3.50 -4.09 -17.34
CA GLN A 21 -4.45 -2.98 -17.35
C GLN A 21 -3.74 -1.63 -17.59
N LEU A 22 -2.55 -1.45 -17.03
CA LEU A 22 -1.73 -0.25 -17.23
C LEU A 22 -0.93 -0.27 -18.54
N GLY A 23 -0.75 -1.44 -19.16
CA GLY A 23 0.05 -1.60 -20.37
C GLY A 23 1.56 -1.43 -20.12
N VAL A 24 2.04 -1.81 -18.93
CA VAL A 24 3.44 -1.67 -18.50
C VAL A 24 4.03 -2.98 -18.00
N GLY A 25 5.34 -3.02 -17.83
CA GLY A 25 6.06 -4.17 -17.29
C GLY A 25 6.00 -4.26 -15.76
N ALA A 26 6.54 -5.37 -15.24
CA ALA A 26 6.64 -5.60 -13.81
C ALA A 26 7.55 -4.58 -13.11
N ALA A 27 8.58 -4.07 -13.79
CA ALA A 27 9.52 -3.11 -13.22
C ALA A 27 8.83 -1.78 -12.86
N GLU A 28 7.93 -1.29 -13.72
CA GLU A 28 7.15 -0.07 -13.48
C GLU A 28 6.20 -0.24 -12.30
N VAL A 29 5.45 -1.35 -12.25
CA VAL A 29 4.49 -1.61 -11.17
C VAL A 29 5.19 -1.79 -9.82
N TRP A 30 6.33 -2.49 -9.78
CA TRP A 30 7.13 -2.58 -8.57
C TRP A 30 7.76 -1.24 -8.18
N ALA A 31 8.20 -0.43 -9.13
CA ALA A 31 8.73 0.89 -8.85
C ALA A 31 7.68 1.80 -8.20
N LEU A 32 6.44 1.76 -8.70
CA LEU A 32 5.30 2.45 -8.09
C LEU A 32 5.08 1.95 -6.66
N ALA A 33 4.89 0.63 -6.46
CA ALA A 33 4.61 0.06 -5.15
C ALA A 33 5.68 0.37 -4.09
N PHE A 34 6.97 0.35 -4.46
CA PHE A 34 8.08 0.66 -3.54
C PHE A 34 8.31 2.17 -3.33
N THR A 35 7.78 3.01 -4.23
CA THR A 35 7.78 4.47 -4.04
C THR A 35 6.68 4.88 -3.05
N GLU A 36 5.53 4.21 -3.09
CA GLU A 36 4.38 4.53 -2.24
C GLU A 36 4.41 3.88 -0.86
N ALA A 37 4.91 2.65 -0.75
CA ALA A 37 4.90 1.94 0.52
C ALA A 37 6.08 2.36 1.42
N ASP A 38 5.78 2.74 2.65
CA ASP A 38 6.79 2.91 3.69
C ASP A 38 7.43 1.55 4.04
N TYR A 39 8.62 1.59 4.65
CA TYR A 39 9.23 0.39 5.23
C TYR A 39 8.20 -0.36 6.11
N PRO A 40 7.96 -1.66 5.88
CA PRO A 40 8.87 -2.60 5.21
C PRO A 40 8.56 -2.89 3.72
N TYR A 41 7.90 -1.97 3.00
CA TYR A 41 7.41 -2.11 1.61
C TYR A 41 6.22 -3.06 1.45
N SER A 42 5.29 -3.01 2.40
CA SER A 42 4.00 -3.69 2.34
C SER A 42 2.86 -2.70 2.48
N GLY A 43 1.73 -3.00 1.83
CA GLY A 43 0.49 -2.27 2.04
C GLY A 43 -0.12 -2.47 3.42
N PHE A 44 0.43 -3.36 4.26
CA PHE A 44 -0.06 -3.65 5.60
C PHE A 44 1.06 -3.60 6.65
N TRP A 45 0.69 -3.21 7.87
CA TRP A 45 1.51 -3.38 9.07
C TRP A 45 1.43 -4.82 9.60
N ALA A 46 2.30 -5.16 10.56
CA ALA A 46 2.32 -6.49 11.18
C ALA A 46 0.99 -6.90 11.85
N ASP A 47 0.17 -5.93 12.25
CA ASP A 47 -1.18 -6.16 12.79
C ASP A 47 -2.28 -6.20 11.71
N ARG A 48 -1.89 -6.34 10.44
CA ARG A 48 -2.75 -6.47 9.25
C ARG A 48 -3.58 -5.23 8.92
N ARG A 49 -3.39 -4.11 9.63
CA ARG A 49 -3.99 -2.84 9.23
C ARG A 49 -3.25 -2.27 8.01
N PRO A 50 -3.95 -1.69 7.02
CA PRO A 50 -3.31 -1.01 5.91
C PRO A 50 -2.32 0.07 6.37
N GLN A 51 -1.28 0.33 5.59
CA GLN A 51 -0.57 1.59 5.73
C GLN A 51 -1.49 2.73 5.32
N ILE A 52 -1.57 3.77 6.15
CA ILE A 52 -2.40 4.95 5.86
C ILE A 52 -1.63 6.23 6.17
N LEU A 53 -1.97 7.31 5.49
CA LEU A 53 -1.64 8.68 5.88
C LEU A 53 -2.93 9.48 6.00
N TYR A 54 -3.17 10.08 7.16
CA TYR A 54 -4.36 10.89 7.40
C TYR A 54 -4.11 12.37 7.08
N GLU A 55 -4.98 12.96 6.28
CA GLU A 55 -4.89 14.30 5.72
C GLU A 55 -5.91 15.24 6.38
N GLN A 56 -5.50 15.92 7.46
CA GLN A 56 -6.35 16.83 8.25
C GLN A 56 -7.03 17.93 7.42
N HIS A 57 -6.39 18.33 6.31
CA HIS A 57 -6.86 19.40 5.44
C HIS A 57 -7.96 18.93 4.49
N ILE A 58 -7.93 17.67 4.09
CA ILE A 58 -9.03 17.05 3.36
C ILE A 58 -10.22 16.87 4.29
N PHE A 59 -10.00 16.45 5.54
CA PHE A 59 -11.09 16.31 6.50
C PHE A 59 -11.77 17.64 6.80
N SER A 60 -10.98 18.69 7.02
CA SER A 60 -11.48 20.06 7.14
C SER A 60 -12.32 20.45 5.92
N ARG A 61 -11.81 20.25 4.70
CA ARG A 61 -12.54 20.56 3.45
C ARG A 61 -13.85 19.79 3.33
N LEU A 62 -13.83 18.47 3.50
CA LEU A 62 -15.01 17.60 3.35
C LEU A 62 -16.08 17.88 4.42
N THR A 63 -15.69 18.40 5.58
CA THR A 63 -16.61 18.78 6.66
C THR A 63 -16.93 20.27 6.68
N ASN A 64 -16.51 21.04 5.66
CA ASN A 64 -16.66 22.50 5.59
C ASN A 64 -16.11 23.24 6.83
N GLY A 65 -15.03 22.73 7.42
CA GLY A 65 -14.32 23.34 8.54
C GLY A 65 -15.07 23.35 9.87
N ILE A 66 -16.20 22.65 9.98
CA ILE A 66 -17.02 22.67 11.21
C ILE A 66 -16.26 22.15 12.45
N TYR A 67 -15.22 21.34 12.24
CA TYR A 67 -14.41 20.74 13.29
C TYR A 67 -13.06 21.42 13.52
N ASP A 68 -12.68 22.45 12.74
CA ASP A 68 -11.36 23.08 12.81
C ASP A 68 -11.02 23.62 14.20
N LYS A 69 -12.02 24.16 14.90
CA LYS A 69 -11.84 24.70 16.27
C LYS A 69 -11.90 23.62 17.34
N GLN A 70 -12.74 22.60 17.14
CA GLN A 70 -12.99 21.55 18.14
C GLN A 70 -11.85 20.53 18.15
N ALA A 71 -11.28 20.22 17.00
CA ALA A 71 -10.30 19.15 16.81
C ALA A 71 -9.18 19.57 15.84
N PRO A 72 -8.39 20.63 16.17
CA PRO A 72 -7.37 21.19 15.27
C PRO A 72 -6.22 20.24 14.93
N ASP A 73 -6.07 19.12 15.66
CA ASP A 73 -5.10 18.05 15.39
C ASP A 73 -5.54 17.10 14.26
N ILE A 74 -6.84 17.06 13.94
CA ILE A 74 -7.41 16.21 12.88
C ILE A 74 -8.23 16.97 11.84
N SER A 75 -8.54 18.24 12.08
CA SER A 75 -9.28 19.10 11.15
C SER A 75 -8.58 20.46 11.09
N ASN A 76 -7.93 20.76 9.97
CA ASN A 76 -7.25 22.04 9.79
C ASN A 76 -7.09 22.34 8.29
N PRO A 77 -7.47 23.52 7.78
CA PRO A 77 -7.39 23.83 6.34
C PRO A 77 -5.95 23.86 5.81
N LYS A 78 -4.94 23.94 6.69
CA LYS A 78 -3.53 23.86 6.31
C LYS A 78 -3.06 22.40 6.31
N GLN A 79 -2.45 22.00 5.20
CA GLN A 79 -1.75 20.72 5.07
C GLN A 79 -0.60 20.56 6.08
N GLY A 80 -0.27 19.31 6.41
CA GLY A 80 0.85 18.97 7.30
C GLY A 80 0.42 18.42 8.66
N ASN A 81 1.33 18.53 9.63
CA ASN A 81 1.19 17.97 10.98
C ASN A 81 0.89 16.45 10.96
N TYR A 82 1.51 15.71 10.04
CA TYR A 82 1.27 14.27 9.85
C TYR A 82 1.58 13.45 11.10
N GLY A 83 2.67 13.77 11.78
CA GLY A 83 3.18 12.95 12.89
C GLY A 83 3.80 11.64 12.39
N ALA A 84 4.00 10.69 13.29
CA ALA A 84 4.56 9.38 12.95
C ALA A 84 3.60 8.54 12.08
N SER A 85 4.13 7.58 11.32
CA SER A 85 3.36 6.56 10.62
C SER A 85 2.74 5.54 11.60
N GLY A 86 2.01 4.54 11.08
CA GLY A 86 1.45 3.46 11.88
C GLY A 86 0.35 3.93 12.85
N ASP A 87 0.50 3.59 14.14
CA ASP A 87 -0.51 3.83 15.17
C ASP A 87 -0.99 5.27 15.27
N ASN A 88 -0.08 6.23 15.11
CA ASN A 88 -0.43 7.64 15.19
C ASN A 88 -1.45 8.03 14.09
N GLN A 89 -1.31 7.52 12.87
CA GLN A 89 -2.26 7.77 11.79
C GLN A 89 -3.64 7.19 12.11
N TYR A 90 -3.68 5.97 12.68
CA TYR A 90 -4.93 5.34 13.09
C TYR A 90 -5.61 6.02 14.27
N ILE A 91 -4.85 6.55 15.24
CA ILE A 91 -5.41 7.36 16.34
C ILE A 91 -6.12 8.59 15.76
N ARG A 92 -5.48 9.29 14.81
CA ARG A 92 -6.06 10.47 14.15
C ARG A 92 -7.29 10.12 13.34
N LEU A 93 -7.21 9.07 12.51
CA LEU A 93 -8.34 8.59 11.72
C LEU A 93 -9.53 8.22 12.62
N ARG A 94 -9.32 7.49 13.73
CA ARG A 94 -10.40 7.11 14.65
C ARG A 94 -11.08 8.32 15.29
N LYS A 95 -10.30 9.31 15.74
CA LYS A 95 -10.87 10.58 16.25
C LYS A 95 -11.72 11.28 15.20
N ALA A 96 -11.30 11.27 13.93
CA ALA A 96 -12.06 11.86 12.84
C ALA A 96 -13.34 11.07 12.55
N MET A 97 -13.28 9.75 12.61
CA MET A 97 -14.45 8.88 12.45
C MET A 97 -15.51 9.07 13.54
N ASP A 98 -15.10 9.43 14.76
CA ASP A 98 -16.03 9.77 15.85
C ASP A 98 -16.84 11.05 15.52
N LEU A 99 -16.34 11.90 14.62
CA LEU A 99 -17.00 13.14 14.19
C LEU A 99 -17.76 12.98 12.87
N ASN A 100 -17.15 12.33 11.88
CA ASN A 100 -17.75 12.03 10.58
C ASN A 100 -17.00 10.88 9.90
N VAL A 101 -17.62 9.70 9.85
CA VAL A 101 -16.98 8.48 9.31
C VAL A 101 -16.62 8.63 7.83
N ASP A 102 -17.56 9.07 6.98
CA ASP A 102 -17.33 9.16 5.53
C ASP A 102 -16.24 10.16 5.18
N ALA A 103 -16.26 11.35 5.79
CA ALA A 103 -15.22 12.34 5.58
C ALA A 103 -13.87 11.84 6.10
N ALA A 104 -13.83 11.17 7.25
CA ALA A 104 -12.59 10.69 7.85
C ALA A 104 -11.87 9.69 6.95
N VAL A 105 -12.60 8.72 6.40
CA VAL A 105 -12.00 7.66 5.58
C VAL A 105 -11.62 8.15 4.19
N GLN A 106 -12.36 9.12 3.66
CA GLN A 106 -12.01 9.83 2.43
C GLN A 106 -10.75 10.69 2.60
N SER A 107 -10.48 11.16 3.81
CA SER A 107 -9.33 12.00 4.15
C SER A 107 -8.07 11.20 4.48
N ALA A 108 -7.98 9.94 4.08
CA ALA A 108 -6.77 9.15 4.26
C ALA A 108 -6.38 8.47 2.95
N SER A 109 -5.08 8.36 2.70
CA SER A 109 -4.52 7.45 1.69
C SER A 109 -4.40 6.04 2.27
N TRP A 110 -4.51 5.02 1.41
CA TRP A 110 -4.60 3.63 1.86
C TRP A 110 -3.72 2.67 1.05
N GLY A 111 -3.04 1.79 1.78
CA GLY A 111 -2.40 0.59 1.24
C GLY A 111 -1.16 0.85 0.40
N ILE A 112 -0.74 -0.19 -0.33
CA ILE A 112 0.53 -0.21 -1.09
C ILE A 112 0.59 0.82 -2.23
N GLY A 113 -0.56 1.34 -2.67
CA GLY A 113 -0.64 2.38 -3.70
C GLY A 113 -0.94 3.78 -3.16
N GLN A 114 -1.17 3.92 -1.85
CA GLN A 114 -1.53 5.18 -1.20
C GLN A 114 -2.70 5.92 -1.87
N VAL A 115 -3.70 5.18 -2.36
CA VAL A 115 -4.89 5.77 -2.99
C VAL A 115 -5.71 6.53 -1.95
N LEU A 116 -6.01 7.79 -2.24
CA LEU A 116 -6.78 8.66 -1.36
C LEU A 116 -8.26 8.29 -1.36
N GLY A 117 -8.86 8.14 -0.17
CA GLY A 117 -10.22 7.63 -0.06
C GLY A 117 -11.30 8.52 -0.71
N GLU A 118 -11.05 9.81 -0.90
CA GLU A 118 -11.96 10.69 -1.67
C GLU A 118 -12.13 10.25 -3.13
N ASN A 119 -11.19 9.46 -3.66
CA ASN A 119 -11.22 8.93 -5.02
C ASN A 119 -12.00 7.61 -5.13
N TYR A 120 -12.74 7.19 -4.10
CA TYR A 120 -13.40 5.87 -4.04
C TYR A 120 -14.24 5.54 -5.29
N GLU A 121 -15.02 6.51 -5.81
CA GLU A 121 -15.86 6.30 -7.00
C GLU A 121 -15.01 6.09 -8.26
N ALA A 122 -13.95 6.88 -8.41
CA ALA A 122 -13.05 6.82 -9.56
C ALA A 122 -12.31 5.49 -9.63
N VAL A 123 -12.04 4.87 -8.48
CA VAL A 123 -11.36 3.57 -8.39
C VAL A 123 -12.30 2.37 -8.32
N GLY A 124 -13.61 2.60 -8.51
CA GLY A 124 -14.62 1.55 -8.68
C GLY A 124 -15.24 1.01 -7.39
N ALA A 125 -15.21 1.79 -6.30
CA ALA A 125 -15.96 1.49 -5.08
C ALA A 125 -17.32 2.21 -5.08
N SER A 126 -18.31 1.58 -4.46
CA SER A 126 -19.70 2.08 -4.39
C SER A 126 -19.94 3.08 -3.26
N SER A 127 -19.06 3.09 -2.26
CA SER A 127 -19.09 3.99 -1.11
C SER A 127 -17.69 4.10 -0.49
N PRO A 128 -17.44 5.09 0.39
CA PRO A 128 -16.21 5.14 1.16
C PRO A 128 -15.99 3.88 2.02
N GLU A 129 -17.05 3.28 2.55
CA GLU A 129 -16.98 2.03 3.32
C GLU A 129 -16.59 0.83 2.44
N ASP A 130 -17.14 0.72 1.22
CA ASP A 130 -16.76 -0.31 0.26
C ASP A 130 -15.28 -0.16 -0.16
N PHE A 131 -14.83 1.07 -0.37
CA PHE A 131 -13.42 1.36 -0.65
C PHE A 131 -12.51 0.88 0.50
N VAL A 132 -12.80 1.26 1.74
CA VAL A 132 -11.99 0.79 2.89
C VAL A 132 -12.05 -0.72 3.01
N SER A 133 -13.21 -1.35 2.78
CA SER A 133 -13.35 -2.81 2.80
C SER A 133 -12.45 -3.50 1.77
N LYS A 134 -12.32 -2.92 0.56
CA LYS A 134 -11.37 -3.38 -0.47
C LYS A 134 -9.92 -3.20 -0.02
N MET A 135 -9.57 -2.04 0.55
CA MET A 135 -8.21 -1.77 1.05
C MET A 135 -7.80 -2.70 2.20
N LEU A 136 -8.76 -3.12 3.03
CA LEU A 136 -8.56 -4.08 4.12
C LEU A 136 -8.45 -5.54 3.63
N ALA A 137 -8.95 -5.83 2.43
CA ALA A 137 -9.04 -7.20 1.93
C ALA A 137 -7.68 -7.75 1.51
N SER A 138 -6.98 -7.05 0.61
CA SER A 138 -5.73 -7.52 0.03
C SER A 138 -4.90 -6.43 -0.66
N GLU A 139 -3.61 -6.66 -0.82
CA GLU A 139 -2.75 -5.84 -1.68
C GLU A 139 -3.17 -5.92 -3.16
N ASP A 140 -3.83 -7.01 -3.61
CA ASP A 140 -4.43 -7.06 -4.95
C ASP A 140 -5.45 -5.93 -5.13
N GLN A 141 -6.33 -5.72 -4.16
CA GLN A 141 -7.34 -4.65 -4.22
C GLN A 141 -6.70 -3.27 -4.08
N GLN A 142 -5.68 -3.12 -3.24
CA GLN A 142 -4.95 -1.86 -3.08
C GLN A 142 -4.23 -1.46 -4.38
N LEU A 143 -3.53 -2.40 -5.02
CA LEU A 143 -2.80 -2.15 -6.25
C LEU A 143 -3.76 -1.94 -7.44
N LEU A 144 -4.89 -2.67 -7.46
CA LEU A 144 -5.95 -2.42 -8.45
C LEU A 144 -6.55 -1.01 -8.32
N ALA A 145 -6.74 -0.52 -7.09
CA ALA A 145 -7.22 0.85 -6.89
C ALA A 145 -6.22 1.89 -7.44
N ALA A 146 -4.92 1.69 -7.23
CA ALA A 146 -3.87 2.55 -7.80
C ALA A 146 -3.90 2.53 -9.33
N ALA A 147 -4.07 1.34 -9.92
CA ALA A 147 -4.20 1.21 -11.37
C ALA A 147 -5.44 1.94 -11.91
N ASN A 148 -6.57 1.82 -11.22
CA ASN A 148 -7.80 2.51 -11.60
C ASN A 148 -7.67 4.04 -11.44
N GLU A 149 -6.99 4.52 -10.41
CA GLU A 149 -6.71 5.95 -10.21
C GLU A 149 -5.90 6.51 -11.38
N ILE A 150 -4.79 5.85 -11.76
CA ILE A 150 -3.97 6.21 -12.92
C ILE A 150 -4.83 6.30 -14.20
N LEU A 151 -5.75 5.36 -14.38
CA LEU A 151 -6.60 5.29 -15.57
C LEU A 151 -7.84 6.19 -15.52
N SER A 152 -8.14 6.78 -14.36
CA SER A 152 -9.30 7.66 -14.18
C SER A 152 -9.11 9.04 -14.82
N HIS A 153 -7.86 9.41 -15.13
CA HIS A 153 -7.51 10.67 -15.78
C HIS A 153 -8.00 10.73 -17.23
N LYS A 154 -8.98 11.61 -17.49
CA LYS A 154 -9.68 11.68 -18.79
C LYS A 154 -8.96 12.48 -19.88
N THR A 155 -8.05 13.38 -19.49
CA THR A 155 -7.43 14.35 -20.41
C THR A 155 -6.00 14.01 -20.78
N VAL A 156 -5.34 13.20 -19.96
CA VAL A 156 -3.94 12.80 -20.12
C VAL A 156 -3.81 11.32 -19.86
N SER A 157 -2.90 10.67 -20.59
CA SER A 157 -2.59 9.25 -20.35
C SER A 157 -1.50 9.15 -19.28
N VAL A 158 -1.92 9.04 -18.01
CA VAL A 158 -0.96 8.89 -16.89
C VAL A 158 -0.23 7.55 -16.97
N SER A 159 -0.92 6.48 -17.37
CA SER A 159 -0.28 5.20 -17.68
C SER A 159 0.69 5.31 -18.86
N GLY A 160 0.42 6.21 -19.81
CA GLY A 160 1.35 6.55 -20.89
C GLY A 160 2.67 7.14 -20.36
N PHE A 161 2.61 8.08 -19.42
CA PHE A 161 3.82 8.62 -18.79
C PHE A 161 4.60 7.54 -18.02
N LEU A 162 3.90 6.62 -17.36
CA LEU A 162 4.53 5.46 -16.72
C LEU A 162 5.23 4.57 -17.75
N ALA A 163 4.58 4.27 -18.87
CA ALA A 163 5.09 3.41 -19.94
C ALA A 163 6.29 4.01 -20.68
N THR A 164 6.31 5.33 -20.86
CA THR A 164 7.41 6.04 -21.53
C THR A 164 8.46 6.56 -20.56
N HIS A 165 8.37 6.22 -19.27
CA HIS A 165 9.28 6.64 -18.21
C HIS A 165 9.41 8.17 -18.10
N ASP A 166 8.32 8.88 -18.37
CA ASP A 166 8.21 10.32 -18.13
C ASP A 166 7.88 10.57 -16.66
N TRP A 167 8.89 10.35 -15.81
CA TRP A 167 8.76 10.39 -14.36
C TRP A 167 8.23 11.71 -13.82
N PRO A 168 8.66 12.90 -14.30
CA PRO A 168 8.11 14.16 -13.83
C PRO A 168 6.61 14.31 -14.11
N ASN A 169 6.14 13.93 -15.30
CA ASN A 169 4.71 14.02 -15.62
C ASN A 169 3.91 12.95 -14.88
N PHE A 170 4.40 11.71 -14.80
CA PHE A 170 3.75 10.67 -13.98
C PHE A 170 3.61 11.14 -12.52
N ALA A 171 4.71 11.59 -11.92
CA ALA A 171 4.74 12.07 -10.55
C ALA A 171 3.79 13.25 -10.31
N TYR A 172 3.72 14.20 -11.24
CA TYR A 172 2.79 15.32 -11.12
C TYR A 172 1.33 14.88 -11.05
N TYR A 173 0.91 13.94 -11.91
CA TYR A 173 -0.48 13.51 -11.97
C TYR A 173 -0.85 12.51 -10.87
N TYR A 174 0.08 11.67 -10.42
CA TYR A 174 -0.17 10.67 -9.39
C TYR A 174 0.05 11.21 -7.97
N ASN A 175 1.20 11.86 -7.71
CA ASN A 175 1.54 12.39 -6.38
C ASN A 175 1.03 13.83 -6.16
N GLY A 176 0.89 14.61 -7.23
CA GLY A 176 0.43 15.99 -7.19
C GLY A 176 1.54 17.02 -7.41
N SER A 177 1.17 18.31 -7.40
CA SER A 177 2.04 19.42 -7.83
C SER A 177 3.32 19.61 -6.99
N ASN A 178 3.37 19.06 -5.78
CA ASN A 178 4.52 19.15 -4.89
C ASN A 178 5.53 17.98 -5.05
N TYR A 179 5.33 17.09 -6.02
CA TYR A 179 6.15 15.88 -6.23
C TYR A 179 7.66 16.15 -6.29
N ALA A 180 8.07 17.28 -6.89
CA ALA A 180 9.48 17.60 -7.07
C ALA A 180 10.17 17.96 -5.74
N ALA A 181 9.43 18.56 -4.80
CA ALA A 181 9.95 18.90 -3.48
C ALA A 181 10.12 17.67 -2.59
N SER A 182 9.28 16.64 -2.74
CA SER A 182 9.44 15.35 -2.09
C SER A 182 10.45 14.43 -2.79
N GLY A 183 10.88 14.78 -4.01
CA GLY A 183 11.78 13.96 -4.83
C GLY A 183 11.12 12.69 -5.36
N TYR A 184 9.79 12.68 -5.46
CA TYR A 184 8.99 11.52 -5.84
C TYR A 184 9.42 10.92 -7.19
N ASP A 185 9.58 11.78 -8.21
CA ASP A 185 10.05 11.41 -9.55
C ASP A 185 11.41 10.70 -9.52
N LYS A 186 12.32 11.19 -8.67
CA LYS A 186 13.65 10.60 -8.48
C LYS A 186 13.58 9.26 -7.74
N HIS A 187 12.72 9.13 -6.75
CA HIS A 187 12.51 7.85 -6.05
C HIS A 187 11.93 6.80 -7.00
N LEU A 188 10.88 7.15 -7.73
CA LEU A 188 10.26 6.27 -8.72
C LEU A 188 11.25 5.81 -9.80
N SER A 189 11.97 6.76 -10.40
CA SER A 189 12.99 6.44 -11.41
C SER A 189 14.15 5.59 -10.87
N SER A 190 14.55 5.79 -9.60
CA SER A 190 15.59 4.98 -8.97
C SER A 190 15.14 3.55 -8.73
N TRP A 191 13.90 3.34 -8.27
CA TRP A 191 13.33 2.01 -8.12
C TRP A 191 13.16 1.32 -9.48
N TYR A 192 12.67 2.05 -10.48
CA TYR A 192 12.57 1.52 -11.84
C TYR A 192 13.95 1.09 -12.37
N ALA A 193 14.99 1.90 -12.21
CA ALA A 193 16.34 1.55 -12.62
C ALA A 193 16.85 0.26 -11.93
N LYS A 194 16.54 0.09 -10.64
CA LYS A 194 16.86 -1.13 -9.89
C LYS A 194 16.12 -2.35 -10.45
N PHE A 195 14.84 -2.24 -10.75
CA PHE A 195 14.01 -3.37 -11.19
C PHE A 195 14.13 -3.70 -12.68
N SER A 196 14.48 -2.72 -13.52
CA SER A 196 14.68 -2.92 -14.95
C SER A 196 16.00 -3.61 -15.29
N THR A 197 16.99 -3.57 -14.39
CA THR A 197 18.31 -4.19 -14.60
C THR A 197 18.62 -5.31 -13.62
N GLY A 198 17.92 -5.36 -12.48
CA GLY A 198 18.14 -6.33 -11.41
C GLY A 198 17.06 -7.42 -11.35
N ALA A 199 17.09 -8.19 -10.26
CA ALA A 199 16.04 -9.15 -9.96
C ALA A 199 14.75 -8.40 -9.55
N LEU A 200 13.63 -8.83 -10.14
CA LEU A 200 12.31 -8.39 -9.72
C LEU A 200 11.92 -9.08 -8.40
N PRO A 201 11.14 -8.41 -7.54
CA PRO A 201 10.50 -9.06 -6.40
C PRO A 201 9.71 -10.31 -6.83
N ASP A 202 9.99 -11.44 -6.17
CA ASP A 202 9.23 -12.66 -6.35
C ASP A 202 7.97 -12.62 -5.47
N ILE A 203 6.81 -12.79 -6.10
CA ILE A 203 5.50 -12.72 -5.43
C ILE A 203 5.35 -13.76 -4.32
N ARG A 204 5.87 -14.98 -4.52
CA ARG A 204 5.76 -16.06 -3.52
C ARG A 204 6.65 -15.76 -2.31
N VAL A 205 7.87 -15.30 -2.55
CA VAL A 205 8.79 -14.89 -1.49
C VAL A 205 8.18 -13.74 -0.70
N ARG A 206 7.61 -12.75 -1.40
CA ARG A 206 6.99 -11.59 -0.75
C ARG A 206 5.77 -11.97 0.08
N ALA A 207 4.91 -12.85 -0.44
CA ALA A 207 3.78 -13.38 0.32
C ALA A 207 4.23 -14.11 1.58
N ALA A 208 5.28 -14.95 1.49
CA ALA A 208 5.85 -15.63 2.65
C ALA A 208 6.43 -14.63 3.67
N GLN A 209 7.15 -13.60 3.23
CA GLN A 209 7.65 -12.53 4.11
C GLN A 209 6.49 -11.85 4.87
N ILE A 210 5.38 -11.51 4.19
CA ILE A 210 4.21 -10.91 4.86
C ILE A 210 3.61 -11.87 5.90
N TYR A 211 3.38 -13.12 5.54
CA TYR A 211 2.81 -14.10 6.47
C TYR A 211 3.71 -14.39 7.66
N LEU A 212 5.02 -14.42 7.46
CA LEU A 212 6.01 -14.54 8.55
C LEU A 212 5.92 -13.34 9.49
N MET A 213 5.83 -12.11 8.95
CA MET A 213 5.66 -10.89 9.74
C MET A 213 4.39 -10.95 10.60
N TYR A 214 3.26 -11.37 10.04
CA TYR A 214 2.00 -11.50 10.78
C TYR A 214 2.06 -12.53 11.92
N LEU A 215 2.85 -13.58 11.75
CA LEU A 215 3.06 -14.61 12.76
C LEU A 215 4.13 -14.24 13.80
N GLY A 216 4.73 -13.04 13.69
CA GLY A 216 5.75 -12.55 14.62
C GLY A 216 7.18 -12.99 14.31
N TYR A 217 7.42 -13.66 13.18
CA TYR A 217 8.77 -13.90 12.67
C TYR A 217 9.28 -12.65 11.96
N ASN A 218 10.61 -12.45 11.96
CA ASN A 218 11.22 -11.26 11.37
C ASN A 218 11.97 -11.59 10.07
N PRO A 219 11.31 -11.51 8.89
CA PRO A 219 11.99 -11.61 7.60
C PRO A 219 12.75 -10.33 7.22
N ASN A 220 12.71 -9.30 8.07
CA ASN A 220 13.15 -7.93 7.82
C ASN A 220 12.28 -7.21 6.79
N VAL A 221 12.80 -7.01 5.59
CA VAL A 221 12.15 -6.23 4.53
C VAL A 221 11.20 -7.13 3.74
N ILE A 222 10.06 -6.58 3.29
CA ILE A 222 9.09 -7.25 2.42
C ILE A 222 9.40 -6.89 0.96
N ASP A 223 10.57 -7.33 0.48
CA ASP A 223 11.10 -6.96 -0.83
C ASP A 223 10.91 -8.03 -1.92
N GLY A 224 10.36 -9.20 -1.57
CA GLY A 224 10.25 -10.34 -2.46
C GLY A 224 11.59 -10.95 -2.86
N ILE A 225 12.68 -10.63 -2.16
CA ILE A 225 14.01 -11.20 -2.40
C ILE A 225 14.31 -12.26 -1.35
N TRP A 226 14.63 -13.48 -1.81
CA TRP A 226 15.05 -14.53 -0.90
C TRP A 226 16.46 -14.24 -0.40
N GLY A 227 16.61 -14.08 0.91
CA GLY A 227 17.89 -13.78 1.55
C GLY A 227 18.01 -14.40 2.95
N PRO A 228 19.16 -14.21 3.62
CA PRO A 228 19.46 -14.90 4.88
C PRO A 228 18.45 -14.62 6.00
N ARG A 229 17.86 -13.42 6.04
CA ARG A 229 16.82 -13.07 7.03
C ARG A 229 15.51 -13.80 6.74
N THR A 230 15.06 -13.80 5.49
CA THR A 230 13.90 -14.59 5.04
C THR A 230 14.10 -16.08 5.34
N ALA A 231 15.25 -16.64 4.97
CA ALA A 231 15.57 -18.05 5.24
C ALA A 231 15.56 -18.38 6.73
N SER A 232 16.14 -17.52 7.57
CA SER A 232 16.12 -17.70 9.03
C SER A 232 14.70 -17.64 9.61
N ALA A 233 13.85 -16.75 9.11
CA ALA A 233 12.46 -16.65 9.55
C ALA A 233 11.65 -17.89 9.13
N VAL A 234 11.84 -18.38 7.90
CA VAL A 234 11.25 -19.64 7.43
C VAL A 234 11.72 -20.84 8.27
N SER A 235 13.01 -20.93 8.57
CA SER A 235 13.54 -22.01 9.41
C SER A 235 12.95 -22.01 10.81
N ALA A 236 12.73 -20.84 11.41
CA ALA A 236 12.08 -20.72 12.70
C ALA A 236 10.62 -21.19 12.62
N PHE A 237 9.88 -20.75 11.60
CA PHE A 237 8.50 -21.20 11.36
C PHE A 237 8.39 -22.72 11.16
N GLN A 238 9.21 -23.30 10.29
CA GLN A 238 9.23 -24.75 10.04
C GLN A 238 9.52 -25.53 11.32
N LYS A 239 10.48 -25.06 12.13
CA LYS A 239 10.79 -25.67 13.42
C LYS A 239 9.58 -25.67 14.36
N ASP A 240 8.86 -24.54 14.44
CA ASP A 240 7.70 -24.41 15.32
C ASP A 240 6.49 -25.22 14.82
N MET A 241 6.40 -25.50 13.52
CA MET A 241 5.42 -26.42 12.93
C MET A 241 5.80 -27.90 13.03
N GLY A 242 7.04 -28.21 13.46
CA GLY A 242 7.54 -29.59 13.55
C GLY A 242 7.97 -30.19 12.21
N ASP A 243 8.20 -29.34 11.20
CA ASP A 243 8.62 -29.73 9.87
C ASP A 243 10.15 -29.86 9.72
N PRO A 244 10.64 -30.50 8.64
CA PRO A 244 12.05 -30.41 8.25
C PRO A 244 12.48 -28.95 8.08
N VAL A 245 13.52 -28.54 8.81
CA VAL A 245 14.04 -27.17 8.79
C VAL A 245 14.94 -26.97 7.56
N THR A 246 14.35 -26.59 6.44
CA THR A 246 15.06 -26.34 5.17
C THR A 246 15.42 -24.87 4.96
N GLY A 247 14.67 -23.96 5.57
CA GLY A 247 14.77 -22.52 5.30
C GLY A 247 14.31 -22.11 3.88
N GLN A 248 13.69 -23.03 3.14
CA GLN A 248 13.21 -22.85 1.78
C GLN A 248 11.69 -22.62 1.75
N ILE A 249 11.22 -21.83 0.78
CA ILE A 249 9.80 -21.54 0.57
C ILE A 249 9.27 -22.44 -0.56
N ASP A 250 9.12 -23.72 -0.28
CA ASP A 250 8.45 -24.65 -1.18
C ASP A 250 6.91 -24.55 -1.08
N ASP A 251 6.19 -25.28 -1.94
CA ASP A 251 4.72 -25.24 -1.96
C ASP A 251 4.11 -25.67 -0.61
N PRO A 252 4.58 -26.75 0.06
CA PRO A 252 4.10 -27.10 1.40
C PRO A 252 4.32 -25.99 2.44
N THR A 253 5.53 -25.40 2.50
CA THR A 253 5.85 -24.33 3.46
C THR A 253 4.96 -23.11 3.23
N LEU A 254 4.76 -22.70 1.97
CA LEU A 254 3.89 -21.58 1.63
C LEU A 254 2.43 -21.87 2.01
N GLN A 255 1.94 -23.08 1.75
CA GLN A 255 0.58 -23.45 2.11
C GLN A 255 0.37 -23.45 3.63
N GLN A 256 1.36 -23.89 4.40
CA GLN A 256 1.27 -23.82 5.86
C GLN A 256 1.29 -22.38 6.37
N LEU A 257 2.13 -21.50 5.82
CA LEU A 257 2.11 -20.07 6.14
C LEU A 257 0.73 -19.45 5.88
N ILE A 258 0.10 -19.80 4.76
CA ILE A 258 -1.27 -19.37 4.44
C ILE A 258 -2.26 -19.89 5.48
N ASN A 259 -2.22 -21.19 5.81
CA ASN A 259 -3.15 -21.80 6.75
C ASN A 259 -3.00 -21.24 8.18
N ALA A 260 -1.77 -20.96 8.62
CA ALA A 260 -1.48 -20.37 9.92
C ALA A 260 -1.97 -18.91 10.03
N ASN A 261 -2.26 -18.26 8.89
CA ASN A 261 -2.76 -16.89 8.82
C ASN A 261 -4.25 -16.78 8.48
N ALA A 262 -4.92 -17.90 8.22
CA ALA A 262 -6.32 -17.99 7.78
C ALA A 262 -7.33 -17.63 8.87
#